data_AF-A0A7S0GE38-F1
#
_entry.id   AF-A0A7S0GE38-F1
#
_cell.length_a   1.000
_cell.length_b   1.000
_cell.length_c   1.000
_cell.angle_alpha   90.00
_cell.angle_beta   90.00
_cell.angle_gamma   90.00
#
_symmetry.space_group_name_H-M   'P 1'
#
loop_
_entity.id
_entity.type
_entity.pdbx_description
1 polymer ?
#
loop_
_entity_poly.entity_id
_entity_poly.type
_entity_poly.pdbx_seq_one_letter_code
_entity_poly.pdbx_strand_id
1 'polypeptide(L)'
;PDAVSIYPNQDYNERNTVVLISPAFGNRLYPYENGALYPTQVRIVNYPCSFKGESLMLVGPDGPVSAVGLSWNNTGHPYISGPRLCGAKLSRMNAIGDDGPPDYGVNSNDGISLYGERAQYRLRLLTTGGFTPDGVLGLRPNMFESFFKVRVTLSDGEIRDLDHVDEEYIIEDGYRLTIVGLAELGVHFSSTNSEKYDDCYLEDKDNQIDIILEGDEEAVKLITHVVIPSESEEGYLPFYNPGGPGLKPDVNTRYTAPSPASVQNVSINLDDPKTVTYFIPLKEAVQI
;
A
#
# COMPACT_ATOMS: atom_id res chain seq x y z
N PRO A 1 -2.76 -16.62 -18.03
CA PRO A 1 -2.24 -16.80 -16.66
C PRO A 1 -2.52 -18.23 -16.23
N ASP A 2 -1.65 -18.79 -15.41
CA ASP A 2 -1.77 -20.15 -14.89
C ASP A 2 -2.60 -20.14 -13.61
N ALA A 3 -2.57 -19.02 -12.87
CA ALA A 3 -3.47 -18.72 -11.77
C ALA A 3 -3.80 -17.22 -11.70
N VAL A 4 -4.93 -16.91 -11.08
CA VAL A 4 -5.39 -15.54 -10.78
C VAL A 4 -5.91 -15.54 -9.34
N SER A 5 -5.51 -14.54 -8.56
CA SER A 5 -5.94 -14.39 -7.17
C SER A 5 -6.16 -12.91 -6.82
N ILE A 6 -6.93 -12.66 -5.76
CA ILE A 6 -6.99 -11.37 -5.08
C ILE A 6 -6.02 -11.31 -3.88
N TYR A 7 -5.61 -12.48 -3.37
CA TYR A 7 -4.62 -12.59 -2.29
C TYR A 7 -3.29 -11.96 -2.73
N PRO A 8 -2.64 -11.14 -1.88
CA PRO A 8 -2.94 -10.91 -0.45
C PRO A 8 -4.04 -9.90 -0.08
N ASN A 9 -4.63 -9.19 -1.04
CA ASN A 9 -5.60 -8.11 -0.79
C ASN A 9 -7.01 -8.66 -0.53
N GLN A 10 -7.25 -9.16 0.68
CA GLN A 10 -8.49 -9.87 1.05
C GLN A 10 -9.58 -8.93 1.57
N ASP A 11 -9.20 -7.74 2.03
CA ASP A 11 -10.08 -6.80 2.69
C ASP A 11 -11.05 -6.15 1.72
N TYR A 12 -12.29 -5.92 2.17
CA TYR A 12 -13.37 -5.49 1.27
C TYR A 12 -13.00 -4.23 0.48
N ASN A 13 -12.32 -3.28 1.12
CA ASN A 13 -11.93 -2.01 0.52
C ASN A 13 -10.55 -2.04 -0.18
N GLU A 14 -9.92 -3.20 -0.25
CA GLU A 14 -8.58 -3.39 -0.83
C GLU A 14 -8.54 -4.35 -2.02
N ARG A 15 -9.69 -4.91 -2.40
CA ARG A 15 -9.86 -5.81 -3.56
C ARG A 15 -9.74 -5.13 -4.93
N ASN A 16 -9.06 -3.99 -5.02
CA ASN A 16 -8.75 -3.34 -6.29
C ASN A 16 -7.55 -3.99 -7.02
N THR A 17 -6.85 -4.92 -6.37
CA THR A 17 -5.63 -5.53 -6.90
C THR A 17 -5.85 -6.99 -7.30
N VAL A 18 -5.48 -7.32 -8.54
CA VAL A 18 -5.55 -8.68 -9.10
C VAL A 18 -4.13 -9.20 -9.33
N VAL A 19 -3.82 -10.35 -8.75
CA VAL A 19 -2.54 -11.04 -8.90
C VAL A 19 -2.66 -12.10 -10.00
N LEU A 20 -1.84 -11.96 -11.04
CA LEU A 20 -1.76 -12.90 -12.15
C LEU A 20 -0.44 -13.67 -12.08
N ILE A 21 -0.50 -15.00 -12.06
CA ILE A 21 0.68 -15.86 -11.95
C ILE A 21 0.84 -16.64 -13.25
N SER A 22 2.00 -16.54 -13.89
CA SER A 22 2.40 -17.41 -15.01
C SER A 22 3.90 -17.29 -15.26
N PRO A 23 4.62 -18.40 -15.53
CA PRO A 23 6.01 -18.36 -15.97
C PRO A 23 6.14 -17.71 -17.36
N ALA A 24 5.04 -17.58 -18.11
CA ALA A 24 5.03 -16.92 -19.41
C ALA A 24 5.06 -15.38 -19.34
N PHE A 25 4.95 -14.78 -18.15
CA PHE A 25 4.97 -13.32 -18.03
C PHE A 25 6.37 -12.73 -17.90
N GLY A 26 7.37 -13.49 -17.46
CA GLY A 26 8.67 -12.90 -17.25
C GLY A 26 9.81 -13.89 -17.06
N ASN A 27 11.04 -13.39 -17.26
CA ASN A 27 12.27 -14.07 -16.89
C ASN A 27 13.23 -13.11 -16.16
N ARG A 28 14.38 -13.62 -15.71
CA ARG A 28 15.37 -12.84 -14.94
C ARG A 28 16.36 -12.07 -15.81
N LEU A 29 16.03 -11.80 -17.06
CA LEU A 29 16.90 -11.06 -17.97
C LEU A 29 16.61 -9.56 -17.89
N TYR A 30 17.62 -8.73 -18.04
CA TYR A 30 17.46 -7.30 -18.26
C TYR A 30 16.75 -7.03 -19.58
N PRO A 31 16.06 -5.88 -19.72
CA PRO A 31 15.28 -5.59 -20.92
C PRO A 31 16.13 -5.47 -22.19
N TYR A 32 17.44 -5.27 -22.05
CA TYR A 32 18.41 -5.20 -23.15
C TYR A 32 19.12 -6.53 -23.44
N GLU A 33 18.88 -7.58 -22.66
CA GLU A 33 19.43 -8.91 -22.90
C GLU A 33 18.54 -9.66 -23.92
N ASN A 34 19.19 -10.44 -24.80
CA ASN A 34 18.48 -11.23 -25.80
C ASN A 34 17.57 -12.28 -25.13
N GLY A 35 16.31 -12.33 -25.54
CA GLY A 35 15.31 -13.26 -24.98
C GLY A 35 14.63 -12.76 -23.70
N ALA A 36 14.82 -11.50 -23.29
CA ALA A 36 14.10 -10.92 -22.17
C ALA A 36 12.58 -10.97 -22.39
N LEU A 37 11.86 -11.39 -21.35
CA LEU A 37 10.41 -11.52 -21.33
C LEU A 37 9.87 -10.72 -20.15
N TYR A 38 8.93 -9.80 -20.41
CA TYR A 38 8.24 -9.00 -19.39
C TYR A 38 6.99 -8.35 -20.00
N PRO A 39 5.93 -8.08 -19.22
CA PRO A 39 4.76 -7.38 -19.71
C PRO A 39 5.06 -5.91 -20.01
N THR A 40 4.63 -5.43 -21.18
CA THR A 40 4.73 -4.02 -21.59
C THR A 40 3.39 -3.30 -21.52
N GLN A 41 2.28 -4.04 -21.55
CA GLN A 41 0.94 -3.51 -21.37
C GLN A 41 0.05 -4.57 -20.73
N VAL A 42 -0.83 -4.13 -19.83
CA VAL A 42 -1.95 -4.91 -19.33
C VAL A 42 -3.23 -4.16 -19.67
N ARG A 43 -4.26 -4.88 -20.13
CA ARG A 43 -5.58 -4.31 -20.45
C ARG A 43 -6.68 -5.27 -20.03
N ILE A 44 -7.74 -4.72 -19.46
CA ILE A 44 -8.97 -5.46 -19.20
C ILE A 44 -9.79 -5.48 -20.50
N VAL A 45 -10.00 -6.68 -21.03
CA VAL A 45 -10.76 -6.90 -22.27
C VAL A 45 -12.10 -7.54 -21.96
N ASN A 46 -13.09 -7.31 -22.84
CA ASN A 46 -14.33 -8.07 -22.77
C ASN A 46 -14.03 -9.53 -23.13
N TYR A 47 -14.32 -10.47 -22.21
CA TYR A 47 -14.11 -11.89 -22.43
C TYR A 47 -15.41 -12.68 -22.20
N PRO A 48 -15.93 -13.37 -23.22
CA PRO A 48 -17.27 -13.97 -23.18
C PRO A 48 -17.43 -15.20 -22.26
N CYS A 49 -16.35 -15.66 -21.61
CA CYS A 49 -16.33 -16.91 -20.84
C CYS A 49 -16.25 -16.72 -19.31
N SER A 50 -16.48 -15.51 -18.79
CA SER A 50 -16.61 -15.32 -17.34
C SER A 50 -17.83 -16.07 -16.80
N PHE A 51 -17.86 -16.35 -15.49
CA PHE A 51 -18.81 -17.27 -14.82
C PHE A 51 -20.31 -16.92 -14.98
N LYS A 52 -20.66 -15.82 -15.67
CA LYS A 52 -22.03 -15.47 -16.10
C LYS A 52 -22.09 -14.74 -17.46
N GLY A 53 -21.01 -14.72 -18.24
CA GLY A 53 -20.90 -13.91 -19.46
C GLY A 53 -20.76 -12.40 -19.21
N GLU A 54 -20.51 -11.99 -17.96
CA GLU A 54 -20.35 -10.60 -17.54
C GLU A 54 -18.87 -10.18 -17.54
N SER A 55 -18.56 -9.01 -18.10
CA SER A 55 -17.19 -8.45 -18.03
C SER A 55 -16.75 -8.21 -16.58
N LEU A 56 -15.43 -8.04 -16.35
CA LEU A 56 -14.94 -7.63 -15.04
C LEU A 56 -15.55 -6.27 -14.65
N MET A 57 -16.11 -6.20 -13.44
CA MET A 57 -16.76 -5.01 -12.89
C MET A 57 -16.00 -4.50 -11.66
N LEU A 58 -15.93 -3.19 -11.50
CA LEU A 58 -15.51 -2.51 -10.28
C LEU A 58 -16.74 -2.09 -9.49
N VAL A 59 -16.58 -1.94 -8.18
CA VAL A 59 -17.60 -1.35 -7.32
C VAL A 59 -17.52 0.17 -7.43
N GLY A 60 -18.57 0.81 -7.96
CA GLY A 60 -18.72 2.26 -8.04
C GLY A 60 -19.77 2.79 -7.06
N PRO A 61 -19.81 4.11 -6.82
CA PRO A 61 -20.74 4.73 -5.87
C PRO A 61 -22.21 4.54 -6.25
N ASP A 62 -22.50 4.45 -7.56
CA ASP A 62 -23.84 4.24 -8.12
C ASP A 62 -24.09 2.77 -8.54
N GLY A 63 -23.23 1.85 -8.07
CA GLY A 63 -23.27 0.42 -8.40
C GLY A 63 -22.11 -0.03 -9.29
N PRO A 64 -22.17 -1.27 -9.82
CA PRO A 64 -21.09 -1.86 -10.59
C PRO A 64 -20.76 -1.09 -11.88
N VAL A 65 -19.49 -0.82 -12.11
CA VAL A 65 -18.97 -0.13 -13.32
C VAL A 65 -18.07 -1.08 -14.09
N SER A 66 -18.21 -1.15 -15.41
CA SER A 66 -17.36 -2.03 -16.23
C SER A 66 -15.90 -1.58 -16.20
N ALA A 67 -14.99 -2.52 -15.95
CA ALA A 67 -13.55 -2.28 -15.96
C ALA A 67 -12.95 -2.41 -17.38
N VAL A 68 -13.74 -2.83 -18.37
CA VAL A 68 -13.26 -3.06 -19.74
C VAL A 68 -12.72 -1.77 -20.34
N GLY A 69 -11.55 -1.89 -20.96
CA GLY A 69 -10.85 -0.76 -21.57
C GLY A 69 -9.83 -0.09 -20.65
N LEU A 70 -9.89 -0.31 -19.34
CA LEU A 70 -8.80 0.09 -18.45
C LEU A 70 -7.51 -0.63 -18.88
N SER A 71 -6.43 0.13 -18.97
CA SER A 71 -5.13 -0.39 -19.35
C SER A 71 -4.01 0.37 -18.67
N TRP A 72 -2.90 -0.34 -18.46
CA TRP A 72 -1.66 0.22 -17.96
C TRP A 72 -0.53 -0.15 -18.91
N ASN A 73 0.22 0.86 -19.35
CA ASN A 73 1.48 0.64 -20.05
C ASN A 73 2.58 0.57 -19.01
N ASN A 74 3.34 -0.52 -19.02
CA ASN A 74 4.46 -0.65 -18.11
C ASN A 74 5.55 0.36 -18.50
N THR A 75 5.93 1.20 -17.54
CA THR A 75 6.93 2.27 -17.72
C THR A 75 8.31 1.89 -17.17
N GLY A 76 8.46 0.69 -16.61
CA GLY A 76 9.69 0.25 -15.98
C GLY A 76 9.96 -1.24 -16.12
N HIS A 77 11.11 -1.65 -15.60
CA HIS A 77 11.51 -3.05 -15.52
C HIS A 77 12.03 -3.32 -14.11
N PRO A 78 11.56 -4.37 -13.41
CA PRO A 78 11.84 -4.55 -11.98
C PRO A 78 13.33 -4.82 -11.69
N TYR A 79 14.09 -5.30 -12.67
CA TYR A 79 15.55 -5.42 -12.56
C TYR A 79 16.31 -4.10 -12.79
N ILE A 80 15.65 -3.04 -13.27
CA ILE A 80 16.26 -1.71 -13.53
C ILE A 80 15.88 -0.71 -12.43
N SER A 81 14.61 -0.75 -11.99
CA SER A 81 14.08 0.11 -10.94
C SER A 81 13.13 -0.74 -10.11
N GLY A 82 13.31 -0.72 -8.79
CA GLY A 82 12.45 -1.42 -7.85
C GLY A 82 11.07 -0.79 -7.70
N PRO A 83 10.36 -1.16 -6.62
CA PRO A 83 8.97 -0.81 -6.42
C PRO A 83 8.77 0.70 -6.17
N ARG A 84 7.56 1.20 -6.43
CA ARG A 84 7.20 2.62 -6.32
C ARG A 84 5.78 2.79 -5.76
N LEU A 85 5.49 3.99 -5.28
CA LEU A 85 4.11 4.40 -5.00
C LEU A 85 3.36 4.66 -6.31
N CYS A 86 2.11 4.22 -6.33
CA CYS A 86 1.13 4.46 -7.40
C CYS A 86 0.19 5.62 -7.06
N GLY A 87 -0.01 5.88 -5.76
CA GLY A 87 -0.91 6.90 -5.26
C GLY A 87 -0.81 7.05 -3.75
N ALA A 88 -1.23 8.19 -3.24
CA ALA A 88 -1.40 8.45 -1.81
C ALA A 88 -2.67 9.28 -1.60
N LYS A 89 -3.47 8.91 -0.59
CA LYS A 89 -4.75 9.56 -0.28
C LYS A 89 -4.86 9.82 1.21
N LEU A 90 -5.15 11.06 1.58
CA LEU A 90 -5.42 11.47 2.94
C LEU A 90 -6.92 11.45 3.23
N SER A 91 -7.36 10.69 4.22
CA SER A 91 -8.75 10.72 4.69
C SER A 91 -8.79 10.74 6.22
N ARG A 92 -9.98 11.04 6.78
CA ARG A 92 -10.25 10.68 8.17
C ARG A 92 -10.12 9.17 8.34
N MET A 93 -9.70 8.73 9.52
CA MET A 93 -9.59 7.31 9.81
C MET A 93 -10.98 6.67 9.82
N ASN A 94 -11.09 5.50 9.19
CA ASN A 94 -12.31 4.69 9.17
C ASN A 94 -11.95 3.24 8.82
N ALA A 95 -12.21 2.33 9.75
CA ALA A 95 -11.96 0.89 9.60
C ALA A 95 -13.09 0.14 8.85
N ILE A 96 -14.18 0.80 8.45
CA ILE A 96 -15.26 0.14 7.71
C ILE A 96 -14.68 -0.42 6.39
N GLY A 97 -14.61 -1.74 6.29
CA GLY A 97 -14.14 -2.47 5.12
C GLY A 97 -12.65 -2.84 5.12
N ASP A 98 -11.90 -2.54 6.19
CA ASP A 98 -10.55 -3.08 6.49
C ASP A 98 -10.67 -4.46 7.18
N ASP A 99 -11.58 -5.30 6.66
CA ASP A 99 -11.75 -6.66 7.12
C ASP A 99 -11.96 -7.57 5.91
N GLY A 100 -11.41 -8.77 5.98
CA GLY A 100 -11.70 -9.86 5.06
C GLY A 100 -13.04 -10.56 5.36
N PRO A 101 -13.46 -11.53 4.53
CA PRO A 101 -14.59 -12.40 4.86
C PRO A 101 -14.29 -13.22 6.14
N PRO A 102 -15.30 -13.56 6.97
CA PRO A 102 -15.11 -14.10 8.33
C PRO A 102 -14.23 -15.36 8.46
N ASP A 103 -14.08 -16.15 7.40
CA ASP A 103 -13.34 -17.41 7.41
C ASP A 103 -11.83 -17.26 7.09
N TYR A 104 -11.35 -16.04 6.84
CA TYR A 104 -9.94 -15.79 6.46
C TYR A 104 -9.01 -15.48 7.64
N GLY A 105 -9.54 -15.33 8.86
CA GLY A 105 -8.73 -15.27 10.09
C GLY A 105 -7.74 -14.11 10.16
N VAL A 106 -7.97 -13.04 9.41
CA VAL A 106 -7.14 -11.83 9.46
C VAL A 106 -7.43 -11.11 10.78
N ASN A 107 -6.38 -10.83 11.55
CA ASN A 107 -6.50 -9.99 12.73
C ASN A 107 -6.52 -8.52 12.28
N SER A 108 -7.40 -7.71 12.85
CA SER A 108 -7.47 -6.27 12.60
C SER A 108 -6.07 -5.64 12.70
N ASN A 109 -5.59 -5.12 11.58
CA ASN A 109 -4.29 -4.48 11.35
C ASN A 109 -4.45 -2.97 11.06
N ASP A 110 -5.70 -2.47 11.10
CA ASP A 110 -6.07 -1.10 10.82
C ASP A 110 -5.56 -0.13 11.90
N GLY A 111 -5.51 1.16 11.55
CA GLY A 111 -5.02 2.21 12.44
C GLY A 111 -5.74 2.30 13.79
N ILE A 112 -7.06 2.08 13.85
CA ILE A 112 -7.85 2.16 15.11
C ILE A 112 -7.48 0.99 16.01
N SER A 113 -7.31 -0.21 15.44
CA SER A 113 -6.92 -1.39 16.20
C SER A 113 -5.51 -1.29 16.79
N LEU A 114 -4.58 -0.66 16.06
CA LEU A 114 -3.19 -0.48 16.52
C LEU A 114 -3.02 0.71 17.48
N TYR A 115 -3.71 1.83 17.21
CA TYR A 115 -3.40 3.11 17.83
C TYR A 115 -4.59 3.77 18.55
N GLY A 116 -5.78 3.18 18.50
CA GLY A 116 -6.97 3.67 19.20
C GLY A 116 -7.34 5.09 18.83
N GLU A 117 -7.57 5.94 19.83
CA GLU A 117 -7.99 7.34 19.63
C GLU A 117 -6.95 8.21 18.93
N ARG A 118 -5.68 7.77 18.87
CA ARG A 118 -4.62 8.45 18.12
C ARG A 118 -4.77 8.27 16.61
N ALA A 119 -5.55 7.29 16.14
CA ALA A 119 -5.82 7.11 14.73
C ALA A 119 -6.93 8.06 14.24
N GLN A 120 -6.61 9.34 14.08
CA GLN A 120 -7.59 10.36 13.67
C GLN A 120 -7.69 10.49 12.15
N TYR A 121 -6.55 10.38 11.46
CA TYR A 121 -6.44 10.43 10.00
C TYR A 121 -5.52 9.32 9.50
N ARG A 122 -5.67 8.98 8.22
CA ARG A 122 -4.79 8.06 7.50
C ARG A 122 -4.31 8.64 6.17
N LEU A 123 -3.03 8.45 5.88
CA LEU A 123 -2.48 8.54 4.53
C LEU A 123 -2.35 7.13 3.97
N ARG A 124 -3.33 6.73 3.15
CA ARG A 124 -3.32 5.43 2.49
C ARG A 124 -2.50 5.46 1.22
N LEU A 125 -1.46 4.65 1.18
CA LEU A 125 -0.50 4.54 0.09
C LEU A 125 -0.85 3.33 -0.76
N LEU A 126 -0.88 3.48 -2.07
CA LEU A 126 -1.01 2.37 -3.01
C LEU A 126 0.36 2.08 -3.61
N THR A 127 0.81 0.83 -3.57
CA THR A 127 2.13 0.41 -4.06
C THR A 127 2.03 -0.34 -5.39
N THR A 128 3.11 -0.37 -6.18
CA THR A 128 3.20 -1.16 -7.44
C THR A 128 3.14 -2.69 -7.23
N GLY A 129 3.07 -3.13 -5.99
CA GLY A 129 3.17 -4.50 -5.48
C GLY A 129 3.73 -4.44 -4.05
N GLY A 130 3.82 -5.56 -3.34
CA GLY A 130 4.28 -5.57 -1.95
C GLY A 130 5.59 -4.81 -1.73
N PHE A 131 5.64 -4.01 -0.67
CA PHE A 131 6.81 -3.26 -0.22
C PHE A 131 7.40 -3.97 0.97
N THR A 132 8.66 -4.41 0.83
CA THR A 132 9.37 -5.14 1.89
C THR A 132 10.72 -4.48 2.14
N PRO A 133 11.26 -4.52 3.36
CA PRO A 133 12.60 -3.99 3.66
C PRO A 133 13.73 -4.62 2.85
N ASP A 134 13.62 -5.92 2.51
CA ASP A 134 14.70 -6.66 1.85
C ASP A 134 14.21 -7.71 0.83
N GLY A 135 12.90 -7.84 0.61
CA GLY A 135 12.32 -8.86 -0.26
C GLY A 135 11.88 -10.14 0.44
N VAL A 136 12.17 -10.29 1.73
CA VAL A 136 11.89 -11.50 2.52
C VAL A 136 11.11 -11.15 3.79
N LEU A 137 11.61 -10.19 4.56
CA LEU A 137 10.98 -9.73 5.79
C LEU A 137 9.78 -8.82 5.50
N GLY A 138 8.81 -8.82 6.41
CA GLY A 138 7.68 -7.91 6.36
C GLY A 138 8.07 -6.48 6.72
N LEU A 139 7.39 -5.50 6.13
CA LEU A 139 7.38 -4.14 6.66
C LEU A 139 6.61 -4.12 7.99
N ARG A 140 7.04 -3.29 8.94
CA ARG A 140 6.53 -3.31 10.32
C ARG A 140 5.96 -1.95 10.73
N PRO A 141 4.97 -1.93 11.63
CA PRO A 141 4.38 -0.69 12.16
C PRO A 141 5.37 0.37 12.67
N ASN A 142 6.52 -0.06 13.18
CA ASN A 142 7.57 0.79 13.74
C ASN A 142 8.69 1.20 12.75
N MET A 143 8.49 1.00 11.44
CA MET A 143 9.55 1.25 10.44
C MET A 143 9.38 2.56 9.67
N PHE A 144 8.42 3.43 10.02
CA PHE A 144 8.18 4.70 9.32
C PHE A 144 9.47 5.49 9.05
N GLU A 145 10.25 5.77 10.11
CA GLU A 145 11.44 6.62 10.07
C GLU A 145 12.56 6.06 9.18
N SER A 146 12.55 4.75 8.89
CA SER A 146 13.54 4.12 8.02
C SER A 146 13.25 4.31 6.53
N PHE A 147 12.02 4.66 6.17
CA PHE A 147 11.54 4.55 4.78
C PHE A 147 10.78 5.76 4.27
N PHE A 148 10.09 6.50 5.13
CA PHE A 148 9.13 7.52 4.74
C PHE A 148 9.42 8.87 5.37
N LYS A 149 8.94 9.91 4.69
CA LYS A 149 8.67 11.23 5.28
C LYS A 149 7.29 11.69 4.83
N VAL A 150 6.62 12.49 5.65
CA VAL A 150 5.42 13.22 5.27
C VAL A 150 5.81 14.67 5.00
N ARG A 151 5.53 15.17 3.80
CA ARG A 151 5.87 16.54 3.41
C ARG A 151 4.68 17.45 3.55
N VAL A 152 4.86 18.56 4.25
CA VAL A 152 3.92 19.68 4.29
C VAL A 152 4.44 20.86 3.48
N THR A 153 3.53 21.68 2.99
CA THR A 153 3.85 22.97 2.36
C THR A 153 3.01 24.06 3.01
N LEU A 154 3.68 25.03 3.62
CA LEU A 154 3.05 26.12 4.37
C LEU A 154 2.49 27.18 3.43
N SER A 155 1.70 28.10 3.97
CA SER A 155 1.06 29.19 3.21
C SER A 155 2.05 30.14 2.53
N ASP A 156 3.26 30.28 3.08
CA ASP A 156 4.34 31.09 2.52
C ASP A 156 5.21 30.33 1.48
N GLY A 157 4.93 29.04 1.27
CA GLY A 157 5.66 28.16 0.36
C GLY A 157 6.85 27.43 1.00
N GLU A 158 7.10 27.60 2.30
CA GLU A 158 8.07 26.77 3.03
C GLU A 158 7.68 25.29 2.94
N ILE A 159 8.67 24.43 2.68
CA ILE A 159 8.50 22.98 2.66
C ILE A 159 9.16 22.41 3.91
N ARG A 160 8.40 21.59 4.65
CA ARG A 160 8.93 20.82 5.79
C ARG A 160 8.66 19.34 5.57
N ASP A 161 9.68 18.53 5.83
CA ASP A 161 9.53 17.08 5.91
C ASP A 161 9.43 16.67 7.37
N LEU A 162 8.43 15.86 7.67
CA LEU A 162 8.15 15.29 8.99
C LEU A 162 8.56 13.81 8.92
N ASP A 163 9.52 13.42 9.73
CA ASP A 163 10.25 12.16 9.56
C ASP A 163 10.42 11.33 10.84
N HIS A 164 9.91 11.80 11.97
CA HIS A 164 9.90 11.07 13.22
C HIS A 164 8.47 10.73 13.66
N VAL A 165 8.31 9.55 14.25
CA VAL A 165 7.05 9.15 14.90
C VAL A 165 7.00 9.72 16.31
N ASP A 166 5.79 9.94 16.82
CA ASP A 166 5.52 10.49 18.16
C ASP A 166 6.12 11.89 18.44
N GLU A 167 6.67 12.57 17.43
CA GLU A 167 7.06 13.97 17.51
C GLU A 167 5.84 14.89 17.23
N GLU A 168 5.58 15.83 18.14
CA GLU A 168 4.55 16.87 17.94
C GLU A 168 5.13 18.00 17.09
N TYR A 169 4.79 18.02 15.80
CA TYR A 169 5.19 19.08 14.89
C TYR A 169 4.25 20.27 14.98
N ILE A 170 4.81 21.45 15.24
CA ILE A 170 4.09 22.73 15.10
C ILE A 170 4.25 23.20 13.65
N ILE A 171 3.16 23.17 12.89
CA ILE A 171 3.19 23.41 11.45
C ILE A 171 3.02 24.91 11.15
N GLU A 172 1.77 25.39 11.12
CA GLU A 172 1.39 26.77 10.81
C GLU A 172 0.36 27.24 11.86
N ASP A 173 0.40 28.52 12.24
CA ASP A 173 -0.52 29.12 13.20
C ASP A 173 -0.66 28.42 14.57
N GLY A 174 0.34 27.60 14.93
CA GLY A 174 0.34 26.81 16.17
C GLY A 174 -0.40 25.48 16.07
N TYR A 175 -0.92 25.12 14.89
CA TYR A 175 -1.57 23.84 14.63
C TYR A 175 -0.56 22.68 14.69
N ARG A 176 -1.02 21.56 15.24
CA ARG A 176 -0.22 20.38 15.56
C ARG A 176 -0.47 19.25 14.59
N LEU A 177 0.58 18.51 14.28
CA LEU A 177 0.53 17.26 13.54
C LEU A 177 1.54 16.29 14.11
N THR A 178 1.13 15.04 14.32
CA THR A 178 2.00 13.96 14.78
C THR A 178 1.82 12.76 13.87
N ILE A 179 2.93 12.14 13.48
CA ILE A 179 2.93 10.84 12.82
C ILE A 179 2.93 9.77 13.91
N VAL A 180 1.95 8.88 13.89
CA VAL A 180 1.77 7.86 14.94
C VAL A 180 2.50 6.57 14.59
N GLY A 181 2.53 6.18 13.31
CA GLY A 181 3.19 4.98 12.84
C GLY A 181 2.57 4.43 11.56
N LEU A 182 2.91 3.19 11.22
CA LEU A 182 2.36 2.48 10.06
C LEU A 182 1.28 1.47 10.50
N ALA A 183 0.22 1.34 9.70
CA ALA A 183 -0.83 0.33 9.80
C ALA A 183 -1.08 -0.30 8.42
N GLU A 184 -2.01 -1.26 8.34
CA GLU A 184 -2.24 -2.09 7.14
C GLU A 184 -0.98 -2.87 6.75
N LEU A 185 -0.45 -3.66 7.69
CA LEU A 185 0.78 -4.43 7.50
C LEU A 185 0.69 -5.84 8.13
N GLY A 186 -0.44 -6.27 8.68
CA GLY A 186 -0.59 -7.58 9.31
C GLY A 186 -0.78 -7.57 10.83
N VAL A 187 -0.56 -8.72 11.46
CA VAL A 187 -1.14 -9.03 12.78
C VAL A 187 -0.80 -8.00 13.87
N HIS A 188 -1.82 -7.41 14.49
CA HIS A 188 -1.62 -6.59 15.70
C HIS A 188 -1.09 -7.42 16.87
N PHE A 189 0.04 -7.01 17.44
CA PHE A 189 0.54 -7.58 18.70
C PHE A 189 -0.05 -6.83 19.90
N SER A 190 -1.08 -7.42 20.51
CA SER A 190 -1.63 -7.00 21.81
C SER A 190 -0.53 -6.95 22.88
N SER A 191 -0.61 -5.96 23.78
CA SER A 191 0.24 -5.75 24.97
C SER A 191 0.37 -6.94 25.94
N THR A 192 -0.35 -8.03 25.70
CA THR A 192 -0.28 -9.29 26.44
C THR A 192 0.67 -10.33 25.83
N ASN A 193 1.05 -10.17 24.56
CA ASN A 193 2.08 -10.98 23.93
C ASN A 193 3.39 -10.18 23.95
N SER A 194 4.44 -10.79 24.49
CA SER A 194 5.80 -10.25 24.56
C SER A 194 6.49 -10.15 23.20
N GLU A 195 5.75 -10.08 22.10
CA GLU A 195 6.28 -10.11 20.73
C GLU A 195 6.36 -8.68 20.21
N LYS A 196 7.61 -8.24 20.02
CA LYS A 196 7.93 -6.94 19.41
C LYS A 196 7.66 -7.04 17.92
N TYR A 197 7.46 -5.91 17.27
CA TYR A 197 7.64 -5.80 15.82
C TYR A 197 9.12 -6.05 15.46
N ASP A 198 9.49 -7.32 15.41
CA ASP A 198 10.82 -7.82 15.08
C ASP A 198 10.80 -8.65 13.78
N ASP A 199 11.87 -9.38 13.49
CA ASP A 199 12.02 -10.09 12.22
C ASP A 199 11.06 -11.30 12.09
N CYS A 200 10.33 -11.66 13.15
CA CYS A 200 9.28 -12.67 13.13
C CYS A 200 7.89 -12.10 12.82
N TYR A 201 7.76 -10.78 12.61
CA TYR A 201 6.49 -10.15 12.31
C TYR A 201 5.82 -10.76 11.07
N LEU A 202 4.56 -11.14 11.21
CA LEU A 202 3.76 -11.76 10.17
C LEU A 202 3.00 -10.68 9.40
N GLU A 203 3.69 -10.14 8.41
CA GLU A 203 3.13 -9.16 7.47
C GLU A 203 2.22 -9.84 6.43
N ASP A 204 1.10 -9.20 6.11
CA ASP A 204 0.02 -9.72 5.27
C ASP A 204 0.25 -9.54 3.76
N LYS A 205 1.24 -8.73 3.36
CA LYS A 205 1.81 -8.61 2.00
C LYS A 205 0.93 -7.88 1.00
N ASP A 206 -0.09 -7.17 1.48
CA ASP A 206 -0.98 -6.40 0.62
C ASP A 206 -0.24 -5.27 -0.12
N ASN A 207 -0.97 -4.51 -0.92
CA ASN A 207 -0.41 -3.38 -1.67
C ASN A 207 -0.86 -2.02 -1.15
N GLN A 208 -1.32 -1.97 0.10
CA GLN A 208 -1.70 -0.76 0.80
C GLN A 208 -0.81 -0.59 2.03
N ILE A 209 -0.56 0.66 2.41
CA ILE A 209 0.15 0.98 3.65
C ILE A 209 -0.52 2.23 4.17
N ASP A 210 -0.91 2.24 5.43
CA ASP A 210 -1.46 3.42 6.06
C ASP A 210 -0.40 4.09 6.94
N ILE A 211 -0.11 5.38 6.70
CA ILE A 211 0.58 6.22 7.69
C ILE A 211 -0.50 6.87 8.55
N ILE A 212 -0.48 6.58 9.85
CA ILE A 212 -1.47 7.06 10.81
C ILE A 212 -1.05 8.40 11.40
N LEU A 213 -2.00 9.33 11.49
CA LEU A 213 -1.77 10.70 11.92
C LEU A 213 -2.78 11.12 12.98
N GLU A 214 -2.32 11.96 13.91
CA GLU A 214 -3.16 12.73 14.83
C GLU A 214 -2.80 14.21 14.80
N GLY A 215 -3.76 15.07 15.12
CA GLY A 215 -3.53 16.50 15.21
C GLY A 215 -4.70 17.35 14.69
N ASP A 216 -4.41 18.63 14.50
CA ASP A 216 -5.36 19.60 14.01
C ASP A 216 -5.59 19.41 12.51
N GLU A 217 -6.85 19.48 12.08
CA GLU A 217 -7.22 19.28 10.68
C GLU A 217 -6.55 20.30 9.75
N GLU A 218 -6.33 21.51 10.26
CA GLU A 218 -5.67 22.62 9.60
C GLU A 218 -4.22 22.29 9.26
N ALA A 219 -3.49 21.63 10.16
CA ALA A 219 -2.13 21.14 9.88
C ALA A 219 -2.15 19.96 8.90
N VAL A 220 -3.08 19.02 9.08
CA VAL A 220 -3.24 17.83 8.22
C VAL A 220 -3.52 18.21 6.76
N LYS A 221 -4.31 19.28 6.52
CA LYS A 221 -4.60 19.81 5.17
C LYS A 221 -3.38 20.36 4.44
N LEU A 222 -2.30 20.68 5.14
CA LEU A 222 -1.05 21.19 4.54
C LEU A 222 -0.13 20.07 4.04
N ILE A 223 -0.48 18.81 4.27
CA ILE A 223 0.24 17.67 3.69
C ILE A 223 0.08 17.71 2.17
N THR A 224 1.20 17.61 1.45
CA THR A 224 1.23 17.66 -0.01
C THR A 224 1.81 16.39 -0.62
N HIS A 225 2.78 15.76 0.05
CA HIS A 225 3.45 14.58 -0.49
C HIS A 225 3.80 13.56 0.59
N VAL A 226 3.94 12.32 0.17
CA VAL A 226 4.71 11.30 0.87
C VAL A 226 6.02 11.12 0.12
N VAL A 227 7.13 11.15 0.87
CA VAL A 227 8.48 11.02 0.31
C VAL A 227 9.04 9.67 0.73
N ILE A 228 9.62 8.96 -0.22
CA ILE A 228 10.49 7.81 0.03
C ILE A 228 11.88 8.26 -0.39
N PRO A 229 12.77 8.60 0.56
CA PRO A 229 14.12 9.03 0.22
C PRO A 229 14.95 7.90 -0.40
N SER A 230 14.73 6.65 0.04
CA SER A 230 15.55 5.49 -0.33
C SER A 230 17.04 5.78 -0.06
N GLU A 231 17.95 5.16 -0.80
CA GLU A 231 19.41 5.34 -0.68
C GLU A 231 19.91 6.72 -1.14
N SER A 232 19.03 7.64 -1.54
CA SER A 232 19.45 9.00 -1.94
C SER A 232 19.75 9.91 -0.74
N GLU A 233 19.33 9.51 0.46
CA GLU A 233 19.58 10.23 1.71
C GLU A 233 20.14 9.28 2.77
N GLU A 234 21.13 9.73 3.54
CA GLU A 234 21.71 8.94 4.63
C GLU A 234 20.67 8.66 5.72
N GLY A 235 20.66 7.43 6.24
CA GLY A 235 19.73 6.99 7.28
C GLY A 235 18.46 6.32 6.75
N TYR A 236 18.17 6.44 5.45
CA TYR A 236 17.01 5.80 4.82
C TYR A 236 17.38 4.52 4.07
N LEU A 237 16.42 3.59 4.02
CA LEU A 237 16.54 2.30 3.35
C LEU A 237 15.66 2.25 2.09
N PRO A 238 16.06 1.51 1.05
CA PRO A 238 15.20 1.21 -0.08
C PRO A 238 14.19 0.11 0.25
N PHE A 239 13.06 0.12 -0.44
CA PHE A 239 12.16 -1.02 -0.51
C PHE A 239 12.54 -2.01 -1.61
N TYR A 240 12.11 -3.25 -1.43
CA TYR A 240 12.19 -4.33 -2.40
C TYR A 240 10.82 -4.96 -2.61
N ASN A 241 10.60 -5.53 -3.80
CA ASN A 241 9.47 -6.42 -4.02
C ASN A 241 9.70 -7.78 -3.33
N PRO A 242 8.63 -8.51 -2.95
CA PRO A 242 8.73 -9.88 -2.47
C PRO A 242 9.58 -10.76 -3.40
N GLY A 243 10.50 -11.53 -2.83
CA GLY A 243 11.52 -12.31 -3.54
C GLY A 243 12.82 -11.56 -3.84
N GLY A 244 13.04 -10.40 -3.21
CA GLY A 244 14.29 -9.63 -3.23
C GLY A 244 15.47 -10.31 -2.50
N PRO A 245 16.58 -9.59 -2.29
CA PRO A 245 17.86 -10.16 -1.87
C PRO A 245 17.87 -10.81 -0.48
N GLY A 246 16.98 -10.39 0.42
CA GLY A 246 17.03 -10.73 1.83
C GLY A 246 18.29 -10.19 2.52
N LEU A 247 18.47 -10.55 3.80
CA LEU A 247 19.65 -10.16 4.58
C LEU A 247 20.98 -10.75 4.08
N LYS A 248 20.95 -11.87 3.34
CA LYS A 248 22.14 -12.59 2.84
C LYS A 248 21.91 -13.06 1.40
N PRO A 249 22.09 -12.18 0.40
CA PRO A 249 21.85 -12.52 -0.98
C PRO A 249 22.80 -13.61 -1.49
N ASP A 250 22.30 -14.50 -2.32
CA ASP A 250 23.14 -15.42 -3.09
C ASP A 250 23.84 -14.67 -4.22
N VAL A 251 25.16 -14.79 -4.31
CA VAL A 251 25.99 -14.04 -5.27
C VAL A 251 25.74 -14.43 -6.72
N ASN A 252 25.13 -15.58 -6.97
CA ASN A 252 24.82 -16.07 -8.33
C ASN A 252 23.37 -15.81 -8.72
N THR A 253 22.59 -15.20 -7.83
CA THR A 253 21.17 -14.91 -8.05
C THR A 253 20.99 -13.46 -8.44
N ARG A 254 20.29 -13.23 -9.56
CA ARG A 254 19.84 -11.90 -9.96
C ARG A 254 18.55 -11.55 -9.21
N TYR A 255 18.59 -10.50 -8.41
CA TYR A 255 17.43 -9.93 -7.72
C TYR A 255 16.91 -8.68 -8.44
N THR A 256 15.67 -8.30 -8.15
CA THR A 256 15.10 -7.02 -8.60
C THR A 256 15.86 -5.86 -7.96
N ALA A 257 15.85 -4.71 -8.63
CA ALA A 257 16.51 -3.52 -8.13
C ALA A 257 15.79 -2.97 -6.87
N PRO A 258 16.49 -2.24 -6.00
CA PRO A 258 15.87 -1.47 -4.92
C PRO A 258 14.94 -0.38 -5.47
N SER A 259 13.98 0.05 -4.66
CA SER A 259 13.15 1.23 -4.95
C SER A 259 14.04 2.47 -5.06
N PRO A 260 13.84 3.34 -6.05
CA PRO A 260 14.52 4.63 -6.07
C PRO A 260 13.83 5.63 -5.15
N ALA A 261 14.48 6.77 -4.93
CA ALA A 261 13.84 7.92 -4.32
C ALA A 261 12.55 8.31 -5.07
N SER A 262 11.50 8.66 -4.33
CA SER A 262 10.23 9.08 -4.92
C SER A 262 9.49 10.10 -4.05
N VAL A 263 8.72 10.95 -4.71
CA VAL A 263 7.85 11.95 -4.10
C VAL A 263 6.46 11.74 -4.70
N GLN A 264 5.52 11.28 -3.87
CA GLN A 264 4.17 10.94 -4.29
C GLN A 264 3.21 12.02 -3.81
N ASN A 265 2.51 12.67 -4.75
CA ASN A 265 1.46 13.63 -4.42
C ASN A 265 0.36 12.95 -3.60
N VAL A 266 -0.15 13.68 -2.61
CA VAL A 266 -1.27 13.27 -1.75
C VAL A 266 -2.56 13.93 -2.25
N SER A 267 -3.61 13.14 -2.44
CA SER A 267 -4.97 13.67 -2.63
C SER A 267 -5.66 13.88 -1.28
N ILE A 268 -6.14 15.10 -1.01
CA ILE A 268 -6.83 15.45 0.23
C ILE A 268 -8.32 15.11 0.11
N ASN A 269 -8.79 14.20 0.94
CA ASN A 269 -10.08 13.53 0.86
C ASN A 269 -10.77 13.45 2.23
N LEU A 270 -10.72 14.55 2.99
CA LEU A 270 -11.25 14.62 4.36
C LEU A 270 -12.79 14.70 4.40
N ASP A 271 -13.41 15.32 3.40
CA ASP A 271 -14.88 15.47 3.31
C ASP A 271 -15.53 14.30 2.55
N ASP A 272 -14.81 13.74 1.57
CA ASP A 272 -15.20 12.57 0.80
C ASP A 272 -13.98 11.66 0.65
N PRO A 273 -13.92 10.51 1.36
CA PRO A 273 -12.80 9.59 1.31
C PRO A 273 -12.64 8.93 -0.07
N LYS A 274 -13.61 9.07 -0.99
CA LYS A 274 -13.65 8.37 -2.28
C LYS A 274 -13.44 6.86 -2.13
N THR A 275 -14.02 6.31 -1.07
CA THR A 275 -14.03 4.87 -0.79
C THR A 275 -15.47 4.39 -0.92
N VAL A 276 -15.70 3.35 -1.72
CA VAL A 276 -17.00 2.71 -1.84
C VAL A 276 -16.94 1.38 -1.12
N THR A 277 -17.63 1.28 0.01
CA THR A 277 -17.72 0.04 0.75
C THR A 277 -18.89 -0.80 0.23
N TYR A 278 -18.59 -1.99 -0.27
CA TYR A 278 -19.61 -2.97 -0.65
C TYR A 278 -19.30 -4.33 0.00
N PHE A 279 -19.93 -4.59 1.14
CA PHE A 279 -20.07 -5.93 1.70
C PHE A 279 -21.55 -6.28 1.67
N ILE A 280 -21.88 -7.46 1.15
CA ILE A 280 -23.24 -8.00 1.34
C ILE A 280 -23.31 -8.40 2.82
N PRO A 281 -24.16 -7.79 3.65
CA PRO A 281 -24.42 -8.34 4.97
C PRO A 281 -24.94 -9.76 4.76
N LEU A 282 -24.31 -10.77 5.35
CA LEU A 282 -24.86 -12.12 5.45
C LEU A 282 -26.10 -12.10 6.36
N LYS A 283 -27.17 -11.45 5.89
CA LYS A 283 -28.54 -11.47 6.40
C LYS A 283 -29.46 -11.33 5.20
N GLU A 284 -29.47 -12.36 4.35
CA GLU A 284 -30.55 -12.73 3.41
C GLU A 284 -30.15 -13.84 2.42
N ALA A 285 -29.05 -14.57 2.65
CA ALA A 285 -28.86 -15.89 2.04
C ALA A 285 -29.68 -16.97 2.80
N VAL A 286 -30.99 -16.76 2.93
CA VAL A 286 -31.96 -17.78 3.31
C VAL A 286 -33.18 -17.63 2.40
N GLN A 287 -33.43 -18.70 1.64
CA GLN A 287 -34.57 -18.99 0.76
C GLN A 287 -34.64 -18.24 -0.59
N ILE A 288 -34.18 -18.92 -1.66
CA ILE A 288 -35.07 -19.62 -2.62
C ILE A 288 -34.37 -20.93 -3.05
#